data_AF-V9FT65-F1
#
_entry.id   AF-V9FT65-F1
#
_cell.length_a   1.000
_cell.length_b   1.000
_cell.length_c   1.000
_cell.angle_alpha   90.00
_cell.angle_beta   90.00
_cell.angle_gamma   90.00
#
_symmetry.space_group_name_H-M   'P 1'
#
loop_
_entity.id
_entity.type
_entity.pdbx_description
1 polymer ?
#
loop_
_entity_poly.entity_id
_entity_poly.type
_entity_poly.pdbx_seq_one_letter_code
_entity_poly.pdbx_strand_id
1 'polypeptide(L)'
;MQIAGQRVLIVAIRVNRFLRPQQEKSKSWRFSNRAQTAIKERDFAAALQDATQALKYNASNEKAILRKLVALENLERFESALQLPNDVLDNG
;
A
#
# COMPACT_ATOMS: atom_id res chain seq x y z
N MET A 1 -24.54 35.72 -11.77
CA MET A 1 -23.13 35.52 -11.37
C MET A 1 -22.84 34.16 -10.69
N GLN A 2 -23.68 33.11 -10.81
CA GLN A 2 -23.49 31.81 -10.12
C GLN A 2 -22.55 30.81 -10.84
N ILE A 3 -22.35 30.99 -12.14
CA ILE A 3 -21.68 30.01 -13.05
C ILE A 3 -20.14 29.99 -12.95
N ALA A 4 -19.51 31.05 -12.43
CA ALA A 4 -18.05 31.10 -12.27
C ALA A 4 -17.56 30.21 -11.10
N GLY A 5 -18.29 30.17 -9.99
CA GLY A 5 -17.94 29.36 -8.82
C GLY A 5 -18.05 27.84 -9.05
N GLN A 6 -19.05 27.40 -9.82
CA GLN A 6 -19.22 25.98 -10.17
C GLN A 6 -18.10 25.44 -11.08
N ARG A 7 -17.61 26.26 -12.03
CA ARG A 7 -16.52 25.85 -12.92
C ARG A 7 -15.21 25.61 -12.18
N VAL A 8 -14.85 26.47 -11.23
CA VAL A 8 -13.65 26.30 -10.39
C VAL A 8 -13.74 25.03 -9.54
N LEU A 9 -14.91 24.74 -8.96
CA LEU A 9 -15.13 23.53 -8.15
C LEU A 9 -15.01 22.25 -9.00
N ILE A 10 -15.57 22.24 -10.21
CA ILE A 10 -15.47 21.10 -11.14
C ILE A 10 -14.02 20.84 -11.54
N VAL A 11 -13.23 21.88 -11.81
CA VAL A 11 -11.79 21.73 -12.09
C VAL A 11 -11.04 21.17 -10.89
N ALA A 12 -11.27 21.70 -9.68
CA ALA A 12 -10.65 21.19 -8.45
C ALA A 12 -10.99 19.72 -8.17
N ILE A 13 -12.25 19.32 -8.36
CA ILE A 13 -12.70 17.93 -8.21
C ILE A 13 -12.03 17.03 -9.25
N ARG A 14 -11.93 17.48 -10.51
CA ARG A 14 -11.33 16.71 -11.61
C ARG A 14 -9.82 16.54 -11.42
N VAL A 15 -9.12 17.59 -11.00
CA VAL A 15 -7.70 17.54 -10.62
C VAL A 15 -7.48 16.61 -9.43
N ASN A 16 -8.29 16.72 -8.37
CA ASN A 16 -8.17 15.83 -7.21
C ASN A 16 -8.50 14.36 -7.56
N ARG A 17 -9.47 14.11 -8.44
CA ARG A 17 -9.76 12.76 -8.95
C ARG A 17 -8.57 12.19 -9.75
N PHE A 18 -7.86 13.03 -10.51
CA PHE A 18 -6.68 12.62 -11.27
C PHE A 18 -5.44 12.38 -10.39
N LEU A 19 -5.19 13.25 -9.41
CA LEU A 19 -4.01 13.18 -8.55
C LEU A 19 -4.13 12.10 -7.46
N ARG A 20 -5.34 11.80 -6.99
CA ARG A 20 -5.55 10.82 -5.90
C ARG A 20 -4.89 9.46 -6.17
N PRO A 21 -5.13 8.78 -7.31
CA PRO A 21 -4.49 7.48 -7.57
C PRO A 21 -2.96 7.54 -7.51
N GLN A 22 -2.35 8.61 -8.03
CA GLN A 22 -0.90 8.79 -8.01
C GLN A 22 -0.37 9.03 -6.60
N GLN A 23 -1.11 9.81 -5.79
CA GLN A 23 -0.79 10.02 -4.39
C GLN A 23 -0.90 8.72 -3.59
N GLU A 24 -1.96 7.92 -3.77
CA GLU A 24 -2.12 6.63 -3.10
C GLU A 24 -0.97 5.67 -3.49
N LYS A 25 -0.62 5.57 -4.78
CA LYS A 25 0.52 4.77 -5.23
C LYS A 25 1.84 5.23 -4.60
N SER A 26 2.05 6.55 -4.47
CA SER A 26 3.22 7.12 -3.79
C SER A 26 3.26 6.80 -2.30
N LYS A 27 2.11 6.70 -1.63
CA LYS A 27 2.02 6.29 -0.22
C LYS A 27 2.40 4.82 -0.09
N SER A 28 1.87 3.96 -0.97
CA SER A 28 2.25 2.54 -1.01
C SER A 28 3.76 2.35 -1.11
N TRP A 29 4.42 3.08 -2.01
CA TRP A 29 5.87 3.01 -2.18
C TRP A 29 6.65 3.41 -0.93
N ARG A 30 6.24 4.50 -0.26
CA ARG A 30 6.91 4.97 0.97
C ARG A 30 6.79 3.95 2.10
N PHE A 31 5.60 3.42 2.35
CA PHE A 31 5.41 2.37 3.36
C PHE A 31 6.20 1.11 3.02
N SER A 32 6.19 0.68 1.76
CA SER A 32 6.93 -0.49 1.32
C SER A 32 8.45 -0.34 1.53
N ASN A 33 9.00 0.87 1.29
CA ASN A 33 10.41 1.15 1.57
C ASN A 33 10.71 1.17 3.08
N ARG A 34 9.80 1.69 3.91
CA ARG A 34 9.94 1.67 5.38
C ARG A 34 9.95 0.23 5.92
N ALA A 35 9.07 -0.63 5.39
CA ALA A 35 9.06 -2.07 5.70
C ALA A 35 10.40 -2.73 5.36
N GLN A 36 11.04 -2.35 4.25
CA GLN A 36 12.36 -2.89 3.89
C GLN A 36 13.44 -2.53 4.90
N THR A 37 13.42 -1.30 5.42
CA THR A 37 14.36 -0.85 6.44
C THR A 37 14.13 -1.63 7.73
N ALA A 38 12.88 -1.78 8.17
CA ALA A 38 12.53 -2.55 9.36
C ALA A 38 12.98 -4.03 9.25
N ILE A 39 12.85 -4.66 8.06
CA ILE A 39 13.39 -6.01 7.82
C ILE A 39 14.91 -6.07 8.04
N LYS A 40 15.65 -5.05 7.56
CA LYS A 40 17.11 -4.99 7.76
C LYS A 40 17.50 -4.82 9.22
N GLU A 41 16.67 -4.10 9.98
CA GLU A 41 16.82 -3.91 11.43
C GLU A 41 16.30 -5.11 12.25
N ARG A 42 15.74 -6.14 11.58
CA ARG A 42 15.07 -7.31 12.18
C ARG A 42 13.86 -6.95 13.05
N ASP A 43 13.28 -5.78 12.86
CA ASP A 43 11.97 -5.43 13.43
C ASP A 43 10.86 -5.91 12.50
N PHE A 44 10.53 -7.18 12.62
CA PHE A 44 9.54 -7.82 11.75
C PHE A 44 8.10 -7.38 12.06
N ALA A 45 7.82 -6.91 13.27
CA ALA A 45 6.51 -6.37 13.62
C ALA A 45 6.25 -5.04 12.90
N ALA A 46 7.23 -4.12 12.92
CA ALA A 46 7.15 -2.88 12.16
C ALA A 46 7.11 -3.14 10.64
N ALA A 47 7.91 -4.09 10.15
CA ALA A 47 7.88 -4.49 8.75
C ALA A 47 6.50 -5.00 8.32
N LEU A 48 5.85 -5.84 9.14
CA LEU A 48 4.52 -6.37 8.87
C LEU A 48 3.47 -5.24 8.82
N GLN A 49 3.52 -4.32 9.78
CA GLN A 49 2.61 -3.17 9.83
C GLN A 49 2.74 -2.31 8.56
N ASP A 50 3.97 -2.00 8.17
CA ASP A 50 4.25 -1.14 7.02
C ASP A 50 3.92 -1.79 5.69
N ALA A 51 4.28 -3.06 5.52
CA ALA A 51 3.92 -3.81 4.34
C ALA A 51 2.40 -3.91 4.20
N THR A 52 1.67 -4.15 5.29
CA THR A 52 0.20 -4.17 5.31
C THR A 52 -0.38 -2.81 4.93
N GLN A 53 0.19 -1.71 5.46
CA GLN A 53 -0.26 -0.37 5.12
C GLN A 53 0.03 -0.01 3.66
N ALA A 54 1.16 -0.47 3.10
CA ALA A 54 1.47 -0.30 1.69
C ALA A 54 0.45 -0.97 0.77
N LEU A 55 -0.03 -2.15 1.15
CA LEU A 55 -1.02 -2.91 0.38
C LEU A 55 -2.42 -2.30 0.41
N LYS A 56 -2.80 -1.60 1.49
CA LYS A 56 -4.06 -0.82 1.52
C LYS A 56 -4.11 0.27 0.43
N TYR A 57 -2.95 0.81 0.07
CA TYR A 57 -2.84 1.87 -0.95
C TYR A 57 -2.67 1.31 -2.38
N ASN A 58 -2.04 0.15 -2.51
CA ASN A 58 -1.87 -0.55 -3.77
C ASN A 58 -1.70 -2.05 -3.48
N ALA A 59 -2.78 -2.80 -3.66
CA ALA A 59 -2.80 -4.25 -3.39
C ALA A 59 -1.83 -5.02 -4.31
N SER A 60 -1.63 -4.55 -5.54
CA SER A 60 -0.72 -5.15 -6.53
C SER A 60 0.76 -4.74 -6.33
N ASN A 61 1.14 -4.15 -5.19
CA ASN A 61 2.53 -3.82 -4.91
C ASN A 61 3.32 -5.09 -4.53
N GLU A 62 3.89 -5.76 -5.53
CA GLU A 62 4.69 -6.98 -5.39
C GLU A 62 5.77 -6.89 -4.29
N LYS A 63 6.47 -5.74 -4.19
CA LYS A 63 7.49 -5.55 -3.16
C LYS A 63 6.89 -5.52 -1.76
N ALA A 64 5.70 -4.92 -1.59
CA ALA A 64 5.01 -4.93 -0.31
C ALA A 64 4.48 -6.33 0.04
N ILE A 65 3.99 -7.11 -0.94
CA ILE A 65 3.57 -8.51 -0.74
C ILE A 65 4.75 -9.34 -0.23
N LEU A 66 5.89 -9.29 -0.93
CA LEU A 66 7.10 -10.04 -0.55
C LEU A 66 7.58 -9.66 0.86
N ARG A 67 7.58 -8.36 1.18
CA ARG A 67 7.99 -7.88 2.52
C ARG A 67 7.03 -8.34 3.62
N LYS A 68 5.73 -8.41 3.33
CA LYS A 68 4.72 -8.96 4.25
C LYS A 68 4.96 -10.45 4.50
N LEU A 69 5.25 -11.22 3.45
CA LEU A 69 5.61 -12.65 3.57
C LEU A 69 6.82 -12.84 4.50
N VAL A 70 7.94 -12.16 4.20
CA VAL A 70 9.16 -12.23 5.01
C VAL A 70 8.89 -11.88 6.47
N ALA A 71 8.11 -10.83 6.72
CA ALA A 71 7.75 -10.43 8.08
C ALA A 71 6.89 -11.49 8.79
N LEU A 72 5.91 -12.10 8.10
CA LEU A 72 5.08 -13.16 8.67
C LEU A 72 5.89 -14.42 8.99
N GLU A 73 6.79 -14.84 8.09
CA GLU A 73 7.68 -15.98 8.31
C GLU A 73 8.58 -15.78 9.54
N ASN A 74 9.21 -14.60 9.67
CA ASN A 74 10.10 -14.31 10.81
C ASN A 74 9.34 -14.07 12.13
N LEU A 75 8.02 -13.84 12.07
CA LEU A 75 7.14 -13.78 13.23
C LEU A 75 6.44 -15.13 13.51
N GLU A 76 6.83 -16.19 12.80
CA GLU A 76 6.27 -17.54 12.92
C GLU A 76 4.76 -17.61 12.64
N ARG A 77 4.24 -16.67 11.85
CA ARG A 77 2.83 -16.60 11.43
C ARG A 77 2.62 -17.35 10.12
N PHE A 78 3.01 -18.62 10.09
CA PHE A 78 3.10 -19.43 8.87
C PHE A 78 1.75 -19.60 8.15
N GLU A 79 0.65 -19.78 8.90
CA GLU A 79 -0.70 -19.87 8.32
C GLU A 79 -1.05 -18.64 7.48
N SER A 80 -0.81 -17.45 8.04
CA SER A 80 -1.04 -16.19 7.32
C SER A 80 -0.08 -16.01 6.15
N ALA A 81 1.16 -16.52 6.26
CA ALA A 81 2.13 -16.48 5.17
C ALA A 81 1.73 -17.40 4.00
N LEU A 82 1.14 -18.56 4.28
CA LEU A 82 0.66 -19.51 3.26
C LEU A 82 -0.62 -19.04 2.56
N GLN A 83 -1.49 -18.33 3.28
CA GLN A 83 -2.72 -17.79 2.70
C GLN A 83 -2.46 -16.59 1.78
N LEU A 84 -1.47 -15.76 2.11
CA LEU A 84 -1.23 -14.50 1.41
C LEU A 84 -0.98 -14.64 -0.10
N PRO A 85 -0.22 -15.62 -0.63
CA PRO A 85 -0.07 -15.83 -2.06
C PRO A 85 -1.38 -16.21 -2.75
N ASN A 86 -2.22 -17.03 -2.11
CA ASN A 86 -3.52 -17.41 -2.67
C ASN A 86 -4.41 -16.17 -2.77
N ASP A 87 -4.46 -15.35 -1.71
CA ASP A 87 -5.20 -14.08 -1.74
C ASP A 87 -4.70 -13.14 -2.85
N VAL A 88 -3.40 -13.14 -3.14
CA VAL A 88 -2.82 -12.29 -4.20
C VAL A 88 -3.16 -12.84 -5.59
N LEU A 89 -3.10 -14.15 -5.79
CA LEU A 89 -3.35 -14.81 -7.06
C LEU A 89 -4.83 -14.85 -7.42
N ASP A 90 -5.70 -15.03 -6.43
CA ASP A 90 -7.15 -15.09 -6.62
C ASP A 90 -7.78 -13.70 -6.83
N ASN A 91 -7.10 -12.64 -6.38
CA ASN A 91 -7.53 -11.24 -6.55
C ASN A 91 -6.69 -10.46 -7.60
N GLY A 92 -5.90 -11.16 -8.42
CA GLY A 92 -4.98 -10.61 -9.42
C GLY A 92 -5.58 -10.33 -10.78
#